data_AF-X1N7B1-F1
#
_entry.id   AF-X1N7B1-F1
#
_cell.length_a   1.000
_cell.length_b   1.000
_cell.length_c   1.000
_cell.angle_alpha   90.00
_cell.angle_beta   90.00
_cell.angle_gamma   90.00
#
_symmetry.space_group_name_H-M   'P 1'
#
loop_
_entity.id
_entity.type
_entity.pdbx_description
1 polymer ?
#
loop_
_entity_poly.entity_id
_entity_poly.type
_entity_poly.pdbx_seq_one_letter_code
_entity_poly.pdbx_strand_id
1 'polypeptide(L)'
;GKTFKLSYEIIENNNVSEFKYYNGTGYVTTTSTVGTHTVYFVAGNNDNLFFNVADTNTDDYIIIDNVSVREVDIETPRIDYLTEIGKAKELQKPSLLLEPQSTNKFTKSEEFSNSYWTKTNCTVQRSTITSPDGLQGSYKLIPDAGTGGNRSLGRNFTGLSIDHTWSIFARAGEYKYAILRTRNNPIVVVSFDLENGTFNVNQSTAMYIADSAKMENYGNGWYRCSITLDPSQADNVGQLYPSVSVGITGNEINSFDGDGVSGIYVFG
;
A
#
# COMPACT_ATOMS: atom_id res chain seq x y z
N GLY A 1 -15.05 9.68 20.22
CA GLY A 1 -14.24 10.86 20.59
C GLY A 1 -13.81 11.57 19.32
N LYS A 2 -13.36 12.82 19.42
CA LYS A 2 -12.71 13.53 18.31
C LYS A 2 -11.40 12.83 17.94
N THR A 3 -11.02 12.85 16.67
CA THR A 3 -9.76 12.27 16.19
C THR A 3 -8.71 13.36 16.07
N PHE A 4 -7.47 13.03 16.43
CA PHE A 4 -6.34 13.95 16.40
C PHE A 4 -5.18 13.34 15.63
N LYS A 5 -4.47 14.18 14.86
CA LYS A 5 -3.16 13.90 14.30
C LYS A 5 -2.11 14.49 15.23
N LEU A 6 -1.24 13.63 15.76
CA LEU A 6 -0.02 14.02 16.47
C LEU A 6 1.17 13.79 15.55
N SER A 7 1.89 14.86 15.23
CA SER A 7 3.16 14.81 14.49
C SER A 7 4.28 15.27 15.40
N TYR A 8 5.42 14.62 15.36
CA TYR A 8 6.59 14.93 16.18
C TYR A 8 7.85 14.43 15.52
N GLU A 9 9.01 14.99 15.89
CA GLU A 9 10.31 14.54 15.42
C GLU A 9 11.13 14.05 16.60
N ILE A 10 11.59 12.81 16.55
CA ILE A 10 12.60 12.31 17.48
C ILE A 10 13.96 12.73 16.92
N ILE A 11 14.62 13.68 17.59
CA ILE A 11 15.98 14.13 17.25
C ILE A 11 17.00 13.11 17.71
N GLU A 12 16.78 12.53 18.89
CA GLU A 12 17.73 11.62 19.51
C GLU A 12 16.98 10.55 20.32
N ASN A 13 17.47 9.32 20.24
CA ASN A 13 17.09 8.23 21.12
C ASN A 13 18.35 7.63 21.74
N ASN A 14 18.49 7.80 23.06
CA ASN A 14 19.50 7.15 23.87
C ASN A 14 18.91 5.92 24.56
N ASN A 15 19.04 4.76 23.91
CA ASN A 15 18.67 3.43 24.41
C ASN A 15 17.20 3.22 24.83
N VAL A 16 16.29 4.13 24.47
CA VAL A 16 14.86 3.95 24.76
C VAL A 16 14.27 2.88 23.85
N SER A 17 13.83 1.80 24.49
CA SER A 17 13.26 0.63 23.84
C SER A 17 11.74 0.71 23.72
N GLU A 18 11.09 1.42 24.66
CA GLU A 18 9.65 1.54 24.71
C GLU A 18 9.21 3.01 24.89
N PHE A 19 8.72 3.59 23.79
CA PHE A 19 8.19 4.94 23.77
C PHE A 19 6.67 4.93 23.57
N LYS A 20 5.95 5.70 24.38
CA LYS A 20 4.48 5.71 24.42
C LYS A 20 3.95 7.12 24.38
N TYR A 21 2.70 7.26 23.93
CA TYR A 21 1.90 8.45 24.16
C TYR A 21 0.61 8.08 24.88
N TYR A 22 0.11 8.97 25.75
CA TYR A 22 -1.16 8.80 26.44
C TYR A 22 -2.26 9.56 25.69
N ASN A 23 -3.35 8.89 25.30
CA ASN A 23 -4.38 9.46 24.43
C ASN A 23 -5.67 9.91 25.13
N GLY A 24 -5.64 10.07 26.46
CA GLY A 24 -6.84 10.36 27.26
C GLY A 24 -7.50 9.10 27.84
N THR A 25 -7.29 7.92 27.25
CA THR A 25 -7.81 6.63 27.72
C THR A 25 -6.72 5.74 28.32
N GLY A 26 -5.55 5.71 27.69
CA GLY A 26 -4.45 4.83 28.06
C GLY A 26 -3.16 5.16 27.31
N TYR A 27 -2.08 4.48 27.69
CA TYR A 27 -0.81 4.56 26.97
C TYR A 27 -0.85 3.68 25.72
N VAL A 28 -0.38 4.23 24.60
CA VAL A 28 -0.26 3.57 23.31
C VAL A 28 1.20 3.59 22.89
N THR A 29 1.75 2.41 22.57
CA THR A 29 3.12 2.28 22.08
C THR A 29 3.27 2.94 20.71
N THR A 30 4.37 3.67 20.53
CA THR A 30 4.74 4.31 19.27
C THR A 30 6.23 4.08 18.99
N THR A 31 6.70 4.49 17.81
CA THR A 31 8.10 4.25 17.42
C THR A 31 9.06 5.14 18.22
N SER A 32 10.19 4.57 18.62
CA SER A 32 11.29 5.29 19.29
C SER A 32 12.44 5.63 18.34
N THR A 33 12.33 5.33 17.04
CA THR A 33 13.40 5.58 16.06
C THR A 33 13.59 7.07 15.80
N VAL A 34 14.83 7.53 15.59
CA VAL A 34 15.12 8.91 15.15
C VAL A 34 14.41 9.22 13.82
N GLY A 35 13.81 10.40 13.70
CA GLY A 35 13.08 10.85 12.51
C GLY A 35 11.71 11.48 12.81
N THR A 36 11.02 11.90 11.74
CA THR A 36 9.67 12.47 11.83
C THR A 36 8.61 11.37 11.84
N HIS A 37 7.69 11.46 12.79
CA HIS A 37 6.62 10.49 12.99
C HIS A 37 5.25 11.16 13.02
N THR A 38 4.24 10.38 12.65
CA THR A 38 2.84 10.80 12.69
C THR A 38 2.01 9.66 13.25
N VAL A 39 1.16 9.97 14.23
CA VAL A 39 0.16 9.06 14.76
C VAL A 39 -1.22 9.70 14.73
N TYR A 40 -2.23 8.89 14.50
CA TYR A 40 -3.63 9.28 14.58
C TYR A 40 -4.26 8.58 15.77
N PHE A 41 -4.96 9.32 16.62
CA PHE A 41 -5.62 8.75 17.78
C PHE A 41 -6.99 9.38 18.03
N VAL A 42 -7.90 8.59 18.59
CA VAL A 42 -9.18 9.08 19.10
C VAL A 42 -8.96 9.53 20.53
N ALA A 43 -9.27 10.80 20.83
CA ALA A 43 -9.17 11.31 22.18
C ALA A 43 -10.13 10.57 23.11
N GLY A 44 -9.60 10.16 24.26
CA GLY A 44 -10.34 9.56 25.36
C GLY A 44 -11.15 10.58 26.15
N ASN A 45 -11.59 10.16 27.34
CA ASN A 45 -12.42 10.98 28.22
C ASN A 45 -11.63 12.02 29.04
N ASN A 46 -10.30 12.01 28.96
CA ASN A 46 -9.42 12.97 29.62
C ASN A 46 -8.72 13.86 28.58
N ASP A 47 -8.56 15.14 28.88
CA ASP A 47 -8.00 16.16 27.99
C ASP A 47 -6.45 16.19 27.96
N ASN A 48 -5.82 15.13 28.45
CA ASN A 48 -4.38 15.06 28.61
C ASN A 48 -3.71 14.27 27.49
N LEU A 49 -2.63 14.82 26.94
CA LEU A 49 -1.70 14.15 26.03
C LEU A 49 -0.29 14.29 26.58
N PHE A 50 0.37 13.16 26.83
CA PHE A 50 1.75 13.12 27.30
C PHE A 50 2.55 12.09 26.51
N PHE A 51 3.84 12.34 26.35
CA PHE A 51 4.80 11.32 25.97
C PHE A 51 5.36 10.64 27.22
N ASN A 52 5.66 9.36 27.10
CA ASN A 52 6.22 8.56 28.18
C ASN A 52 7.32 7.65 27.62
N VAL A 53 8.50 7.75 28.23
CA VAL A 53 9.55 6.74 28.15
C VAL A 53 9.24 5.72 29.23
N ALA A 54 9.01 4.46 28.83
CA ALA A 54 8.59 3.39 29.72
C ALA A 54 9.74 2.43 30.06
N ASP A 55 10.96 2.97 30.24
CA ASP A 55 12.15 2.20 30.59
C ASP A 55 12.49 2.32 32.09
N THR A 56 13.20 1.32 32.61
CA THR A 56 13.57 1.24 34.04
C THR A 56 14.91 1.92 34.37
N ASN A 57 15.70 2.28 33.36
CA ASN A 57 16.98 2.94 33.53
C ASN A 57 16.84 4.46 33.46
N THR A 58 17.41 5.18 34.42
CA THR A 58 17.26 6.64 34.53
C THR A 58 18.07 7.42 33.51
N ASP A 59 19.03 6.77 32.85
CA ASP A 59 19.89 7.39 31.83
C ASP A 59 19.28 7.31 30.42
N ASP A 60 18.20 6.56 30.24
CA ASP A 60 17.55 6.39 28.94
C ASP A 60 16.65 7.60 28.64
N TYR A 61 16.78 8.19 27.45
CA TYR A 61 16.00 9.36 27.07
C TYR A 61 15.71 9.45 25.57
N ILE A 62 14.68 10.22 25.26
CA ILE A 62 14.35 10.66 23.91
C ILE A 62 14.27 12.19 23.90
N ILE A 63 14.88 12.82 22.89
CA ILE A 63 14.73 14.25 22.60
C ILE A 63 13.76 14.40 21.44
N ILE A 64 12.72 15.21 21.63
CA ILE A 64 11.65 15.44 20.66
C ILE A 64 11.58 16.92 20.33
N ASP A 65 11.33 17.21 19.06
CA ASP A 65 11.03 18.55 18.56
C ASP A 65 9.86 18.50 17.57
N ASN A 66 9.46 19.67 17.05
CA ASN A 66 8.45 19.82 16.00
C ASN A 66 7.11 19.13 16.33
N VAL A 67 6.73 19.15 17.61
CA VAL A 67 5.50 18.53 18.11
C VAL A 67 4.30 19.37 17.71
N SER A 68 3.35 18.76 17.00
CA SER A 68 2.06 19.37 16.66
C SER A 68 0.91 18.40 16.86
N VAL A 69 -0.18 18.90 17.44
CA VAL A 69 -1.43 18.16 17.65
C VAL A 69 -2.54 18.95 16.98
N ARG A 70 -3.29 18.29 16.10
CA ARG A 70 -4.40 18.92 15.38
C ARG A 70 -5.60 17.99 15.40
N GLU A 71 -6.77 18.52 15.75
CA GLU A 71 -8.04 17.83 15.51
C GLU A 71 -8.16 17.60 14.00
N VAL A 72 -8.48 16.37 13.61
CA VAL A 72 -8.67 15.98 12.22
C VAL A 72 -9.98 15.23 12.09
N ASP A 73 -10.77 15.66 11.13
CA ASP A 73 -11.90 14.86 10.66
C ASP A 73 -11.34 13.87 9.64
N ILE A 74 -11.43 12.57 9.95
CA ILE A 74 -10.99 11.50 9.05
C ILE A 74 -11.81 11.43 7.76
N GLU A 75 -12.86 12.23 7.66
CA GLU A 75 -13.73 12.42 6.49
C GLU A 75 -13.80 13.89 6.05
N THR A 76 -12.74 14.68 6.24
CA THR A 76 -12.74 16.03 5.64
C THR A 76 -12.68 15.90 4.11
N PRO A 77 -13.69 16.40 3.37
CA PRO A 77 -13.62 16.41 1.92
C PRO A 77 -12.37 17.15 1.49
N ARG A 78 -11.60 16.59 0.56
CA ARG A 78 -10.47 17.31 -0.01
C ARG A 78 -10.98 18.54 -0.73
N ILE A 79 -10.35 19.68 -0.50
CA ILE A 79 -10.71 20.94 -1.15
C ILE A 79 -9.68 21.21 -2.23
N ASP A 80 -10.14 21.40 -3.47
CA ASP A 80 -9.29 21.91 -4.54
C ASP A 80 -9.38 23.44 -4.57
N TYR A 81 -8.21 24.07 -4.65
CA TYR A 81 -8.05 25.52 -4.77
C TYR A 81 -7.58 25.94 -6.17
N LEU A 82 -7.34 24.99 -7.09
CA LEU A 82 -6.68 25.23 -8.37
C LEU A 82 -7.37 24.47 -9.52
N THR A 83 -8.00 25.19 -10.44
CA THR A 83 -8.31 24.65 -11.78
C THR A 83 -7.38 25.26 -12.82
N GLU A 84 -6.89 24.45 -13.77
CA GLU A 84 -6.21 24.98 -14.96
C GLU A 84 -7.25 25.60 -15.90
N ILE A 85 -7.21 26.93 -16.04
CA ILE A 85 -7.94 27.65 -17.09
C ILE A 85 -6.91 28.41 -17.91
N GLY A 86 -6.48 27.83 -19.02
CA GLY A 86 -5.31 28.35 -19.75
C GLY A 86 -4.03 28.27 -18.91
N LYS A 87 -2.91 28.75 -19.45
CA LYS A 87 -1.56 28.58 -18.85
C LYS A 87 -1.34 29.33 -17.52
N ALA A 88 -2.38 29.73 -16.79
CA ALA A 88 -2.29 30.42 -15.52
C ALA A 88 -3.14 29.72 -14.46
N LYS A 89 -2.53 29.41 -13.31
CA LYS A 89 -3.22 28.97 -12.10
C LYS A 89 -3.77 30.20 -11.38
N GLU A 90 -5.08 30.39 -11.38
CA GLU A 90 -5.74 31.40 -10.55
C GLU A 90 -6.42 30.73 -9.35
N LEU A 91 -6.28 31.33 -8.15
CA LEU A 91 -7.03 30.90 -6.97
C LEU A 91 -8.51 31.23 -7.18
N GLN A 92 -9.37 30.22 -7.31
CA GLN A 92 -10.82 30.38 -7.22
C GLN A 92 -11.39 29.84 -5.91
N LYS A 93 -12.69 30.11 -5.69
CA LYS A 93 -13.48 29.69 -4.52
C LYS A 93 -13.26 28.19 -4.27
N PRO A 94 -13.01 27.78 -3.01
CA PRO A 94 -12.78 26.39 -2.67
C PRO A 94 -13.91 25.50 -3.18
N SER A 95 -13.56 24.43 -3.90
CA SER A 95 -14.51 23.44 -4.40
C SER A 95 -14.22 22.08 -3.75
N LEU A 96 -15.28 21.32 -3.46
CA LEU A 96 -15.15 19.98 -2.91
C LEU A 96 -14.64 19.04 -4.02
N LEU A 97 -13.52 18.37 -3.78
CA LEU A 97 -13.14 17.19 -4.53
C LEU A 97 -14.05 16.05 -4.06
N LEU A 98 -15.10 15.81 -4.85
CA LEU A 98 -15.94 14.65 -4.67
C LEU A 98 -15.15 13.44 -5.18
N GLU A 99 -14.55 12.70 -4.27
CA GLU A 99 -14.02 11.38 -4.61
C GLU A 99 -15.22 10.44 -4.82
N PRO A 100 -15.31 9.73 -5.95
CA PRO A 100 -16.33 8.71 -6.11
C PRO A 100 -16.25 7.72 -4.95
N GLN A 101 -17.39 7.35 -4.38
CA GLN A 101 -17.44 6.29 -3.39
C GLN A 101 -16.76 5.04 -3.99
N SER A 102 -15.62 4.64 -3.43
CA SER A 102 -14.94 3.41 -3.78
C SER A 102 -15.18 2.38 -2.68
N THR A 103 -15.30 1.12 -3.05
CA THR A 103 -15.48 0.02 -2.08
C THR A 103 -14.51 -1.07 -2.42
N ASN A 104 -13.66 -1.43 -1.46
CA ASN A 104 -12.74 -2.55 -1.64
C ASN A 104 -13.55 -3.85 -1.74
N LYS A 105 -13.36 -4.60 -2.83
CA LYS A 105 -14.01 -5.90 -3.05
C LYS A 105 -13.27 -7.04 -2.33
N PHE A 106 -12.01 -6.83 -1.92
CA PHE A 106 -11.25 -7.77 -1.12
C PHE A 106 -11.61 -7.61 0.35
N THR A 107 -12.16 -8.67 0.96
CA THR A 107 -12.50 -8.67 2.39
C THR A 107 -11.29 -8.96 3.29
N LYS A 108 -10.15 -9.30 2.69
CA LYS A 108 -8.90 -9.71 3.34
C LYS A 108 -7.68 -9.08 2.65
N SER A 109 -7.75 -7.77 2.35
CA SER A 109 -6.72 -7.06 1.58
C SER A 109 -5.35 -7.07 2.26
N GLU A 110 -5.31 -7.05 3.60
CA GLU A 110 -4.08 -7.03 4.41
C GLU A 110 -3.66 -8.41 4.95
N GLU A 111 -4.32 -9.50 4.55
CA GLU A 111 -4.08 -10.86 5.07
C GLU A 111 -3.67 -11.85 3.95
N PHE A 112 -2.57 -11.58 3.23
CA PHE A 112 -2.17 -12.39 2.06
C PHE A 112 -1.81 -13.86 2.34
N SER A 113 -1.47 -14.20 3.58
CA SER A 113 -1.25 -15.60 4.00
C SER A 113 -2.55 -16.41 4.10
N ASN A 114 -3.70 -15.75 4.29
CA ASN A 114 -5.02 -16.37 4.46
C ASN A 114 -5.41 -17.22 3.24
N SER A 115 -6.16 -18.31 3.46
CA SER A 115 -6.69 -19.17 2.40
C SER A 115 -7.72 -18.48 1.50
N TYR A 116 -8.18 -17.28 1.87
CA TYR A 116 -8.94 -16.39 1.00
C TYR A 116 -8.20 -16.11 -0.31
N TRP A 117 -6.88 -16.04 -0.30
CA TRP A 117 -6.09 -15.79 -1.50
C TRP A 117 -5.68 -17.08 -2.20
N THR A 118 -5.89 -17.14 -3.52
CA THR A 118 -5.38 -18.25 -4.33
C THR A 118 -3.89 -18.04 -4.58
N LYS A 119 -3.09 -19.00 -4.12
CA LYS A 119 -1.64 -19.07 -4.34
C LYS A 119 -1.38 -20.08 -5.45
N THR A 120 -0.69 -19.67 -6.50
CA THR A 120 -0.30 -20.54 -7.62
C THR A 120 1.20 -20.57 -7.69
N ASN A 121 1.84 -21.70 -7.39
CA ASN A 121 3.29 -21.90 -7.44
C ASN A 121 4.07 -20.78 -6.72
N CYS A 122 3.57 -20.36 -5.56
CA CYS A 122 4.19 -19.35 -4.73
C CYS A 122 3.82 -19.52 -3.26
N THR A 123 4.73 -19.10 -2.40
CA THR A 123 4.56 -19.00 -0.96
C THR A 123 4.47 -17.52 -0.56
N VAL A 124 3.59 -17.22 0.41
CA VAL A 124 3.47 -15.88 0.99
C VAL A 124 3.76 -15.95 2.47
N GLN A 125 4.75 -15.19 2.93
CA GLN A 125 5.22 -15.21 4.31
C GLN A 125 5.12 -13.82 4.92
N ARG A 126 4.79 -13.75 6.21
CA ARG A 126 4.81 -12.47 6.94
C ARG A 126 6.24 -11.94 6.97
N SER A 127 6.40 -10.63 6.78
CA SER A 127 7.70 -9.96 6.76
C SER A 127 7.82 -8.99 7.94
N THR A 128 9.06 -8.68 8.33
CA THR A 128 9.38 -7.65 9.33
C THR A 128 9.60 -6.27 8.71
N ILE A 129 9.52 -6.15 7.38
CA ILE A 129 9.65 -4.88 6.67
C ILE A 129 8.46 -3.99 6.99
N THR A 130 8.76 -2.77 7.45
CA THR A 130 7.76 -1.72 7.69
C THR A 130 6.90 -1.50 6.44
N SER A 131 5.58 -1.65 6.59
CA SER A 131 4.60 -1.41 5.54
C SER A 131 4.39 0.10 5.29
N PRO A 132 3.71 0.48 4.19
CA PRO A 132 3.45 1.88 3.85
C PRO A 132 2.66 2.67 4.93
N ASP A 133 1.93 1.99 5.79
CA ASP A 133 1.20 2.55 6.94
C ASP A 133 2.11 2.89 8.14
N GLY A 134 3.41 2.59 8.05
CA GLY A 134 4.38 2.81 9.12
C GLY A 134 4.42 1.70 10.18
N LEU A 135 3.62 0.64 10.04
CA LEU A 135 3.59 -0.50 10.95
C LEU A 135 4.42 -1.68 10.41
N GLN A 136 4.52 -2.77 11.17
CA GLN A 136 5.00 -4.05 10.65
C GLN A 136 3.81 -4.87 10.16
N GLY A 137 3.63 -4.93 8.84
CA GLY A 137 2.40 -5.45 8.25
C GLY A 137 2.55 -6.14 6.90
N SER A 138 3.74 -6.08 6.28
CA SER A 138 3.94 -6.57 4.93
C SER A 138 4.12 -8.10 4.85
N TYR A 139 4.03 -8.61 3.63
CA TYR A 139 4.33 -10.01 3.30
C TYR A 139 5.41 -10.08 2.24
N LYS A 140 6.21 -11.14 2.24
CA LYS A 140 7.08 -11.51 1.13
C LYS A 140 6.35 -12.50 0.24
N LEU A 141 6.22 -12.19 -1.05
CA LEU A 141 5.74 -13.09 -2.08
C LEU A 141 6.95 -13.79 -2.71
N ILE A 142 7.05 -15.10 -2.52
CA ILE A 142 8.17 -15.94 -2.95
C ILE A 142 7.63 -16.92 -3.99
N PRO A 143 8.07 -16.86 -5.25
CA PRO A 143 7.73 -17.85 -6.25
C PRO A 143 8.40 -19.18 -5.92
N ASP A 144 7.68 -20.29 -6.09
CA ASP A 144 8.24 -21.61 -5.84
C ASP A 144 9.33 -21.94 -6.87
N ALA A 145 10.30 -22.78 -6.46
CA ALA A 145 11.39 -23.18 -7.32
C ALA A 145 10.91 -23.95 -8.55
N GLY A 146 11.47 -23.65 -9.72
CA GLY A 146 11.21 -24.38 -10.97
C GLY A 146 11.06 -23.46 -12.17
N THR A 147 10.89 -24.06 -13.35
CA THR A 147 10.88 -23.35 -14.63
C THR A 147 9.48 -23.14 -15.18
N GLY A 148 9.23 -22.00 -15.81
CA GLY A 148 8.05 -21.71 -16.64
C GLY A 148 6.72 -21.67 -15.89
N GLY A 149 5.70 -21.08 -16.52
CA GLY A 149 4.35 -20.97 -15.96
C GLY A 149 4.14 -19.80 -15.00
N ASN A 150 2.91 -19.67 -14.52
CA ASN A 150 2.48 -18.57 -13.67
C ASN A 150 2.81 -18.83 -12.20
N ARG A 151 3.36 -17.81 -11.51
CA ARG A 151 3.64 -17.80 -10.06
C ARG A 151 3.03 -16.54 -9.47
N SER A 152 1.86 -16.68 -8.86
CA SER A 152 1.02 -15.53 -8.55
C SER A 152 0.12 -15.73 -7.35
N LEU A 153 -0.19 -14.62 -6.71
CA LEU A 153 -1.22 -14.47 -5.70
C LEU A 153 -2.41 -13.70 -6.29
N GLY A 154 -3.63 -14.21 -6.16
CA GLY A 154 -4.80 -13.49 -6.67
C GLY A 154 -6.13 -14.00 -6.16
N ARG A 155 -7.21 -13.39 -6.65
CA ARG A 155 -8.59 -13.77 -6.34
C ARG A 155 -9.49 -13.65 -7.56
N ASN A 156 -10.37 -14.62 -7.75
CA ASN A 156 -11.39 -14.56 -8.79
C ASN A 156 -12.65 -13.84 -8.29
N PHE A 157 -13.19 -12.96 -9.11
CA PHE A 157 -14.48 -12.30 -8.94
C PHE A 157 -15.36 -12.54 -10.16
N THR A 158 -16.66 -12.64 -9.94
CA THR A 158 -17.68 -12.86 -10.98
C THR A 158 -18.87 -11.94 -10.73
N GLY A 159 -19.62 -11.63 -11.78
CA GLY A 159 -20.81 -10.75 -11.68
C GLY A 159 -20.46 -9.27 -11.51
N LEU A 160 -19.28 -8.85 -11.97
CA LEU A 160 -18.89 -7.44 -12.01
C LEU A 160 -19.49 -6.77 -13.25
N SER A 161 -19.91 -5.50 -13.12
CA SER A 161 -20.65 -4.79 -14.18
C SER A 161 -20.16 -3.37 -14.44
N ILE A 162 -19.07 -2.95 -13.77
CA ILE A 162 -18.43 -1.64 -13.92
C ILE A 162 -16.92 -1.83 -13.94
N ASP A 163 -16.18 -0.79 -14.32
CA ASP A 163 -14.73 -0.78 -14.24
C ASP A 163 -14.24 -0.97 -12.80
N HIS A 164 -13.17 -1.76 -12.64
CA HIS A 164 -12.54 -1.99 -11.34
C HIS A 164 -11.04 -1.72 -11.41
N THR A 165 -10.52 -1.01 -10.42
CA THR A 165 -9.09 -0.83 -10.22
C THR A 165 -8.54 -1.92 -9.32
N TRP A 166 -7.54 -2.64 -9.80
CA TRP A 166 -6.71 -3.52 -9.00
C TRP A 166 -5.44 -2.77 -8.60
N SER A 167 -5.16 -2.71 -7.30
CA SER A 167 -3.94 -2.10 -6.78
C SER A 167 -3.29 -2.94 -5.70
N ILE A 168 -1.96 -2.85 -5.61
CA ILE A 168 -1.18 -3.45 -4.54
C ILE A 168 -0.01 -2.53 -4.20
N PHE A 169 0.38 -2.51 -2.93
CA PHE A 169 1.66 -1.92 -2.55
C PHE A 169 2.76 -2.96 -2.75
N ALA A 170 3.83 -2.57 -3.42
CA ALA A 170 4.97 -3.43 -3.67
C ALA A 170 6.28 -2.71 -3.39
N ARG A 171 7.26 -3.46 -2.88
CA ARG A 171 8.63 -3.01 -2.66
C ARG A 171 9.60 -4.09 -3.13
N ALA A 172 10.69 -3.66 -3.77
CA ALA A 172 11.72 -4.58 -4.23
C ALA A 172 12.28 -5.41 -3.07
N GLY A 173 12.43 -6.71 -3.30
CA GLY A 173 13.24 -7.60 -2.48
C GLY A 173 14.47 -7.99 -3.27
N GLU A 174 14.69 -9.28 -3.46
CA GLU A 174 15.69 -9.79 -4.40
C GLU A 174 15.20 -9.70 -5.85
N TYR A 175 13.88 -9.77 -6.05
CA TYR A 175 13.27 -9.44 -7.33
C TYR A 175 12.80 -7.98 -7.37
N LYS A 176 12.79 -7.42 -8.58
CA LYS A 176 12.64 -5.99 -8.83
C LYS A 176 11.33 -5.62 -9.50
N TYR A 177 10.63 -6.60 -10.09
CA TYR A 177 9.39 -6.34 -10.79
C TYR A 177 8.18 -6.93 -10.05
N ALA A 178 7.17 -6.09 -9.82
CA ALA A 178 5.82 -6.52 -9.50
C ALA A 178 4.98 -6.51 -10.78
N ILE A 179 4.31 -7.62 -11.07
CA ILE A 179 3.51 -7.77 -12.29
C ILE A 179 2.05 -7.88 -11.89
N LEU A 180 1.24 -6.89 -12.25
CA LEU A 180 -0.21 -6.96 -12.13
C LEU A 180 -0.80 -7.56 -13.39
N ARG A 181 -1.56 -8.63 -13.23
CA ARG A 181 -2.11 -9.39 -14.35
C ARG A 181 -3.49 -9.94 -14.06
N THR A 182 -4.21 -10.28 -15.13
CA THR A 182 -5.37 -11.18 -15.05
C THR A 182 -4.98 -12.63 -15.28
N ARG A 183 -5.67 -13.54 -14.58
CA ARG A 183 -5.59 -14.99 -14.84
C ARG A 183 -6.73 -15.52 -15.70
N ASN A 184 -7.84 -14.80 -15.79
CA ASN A 184 -8.89 -15.08 -16.77
C ASN A 184 -8.49 -14.54 -18.15
N ASN A 185 -9.14 -15.04 -19.19
CA ASN A 185 -9.00 -14.49 -20.52
C ASN A 185 -9.96 -13.30 -20.72
N PRO A 186 -9.57 -12.31 -21.55
CA PRO A 186 -8.25 -12.20 -22.17
C PRO A 186 -7.19 -11.77 -21.14
N ILE A 187 -5.91 -12.08 -21.37
CA ILE A 187 -4.84 -11.79 -20.40
C ILE A 187 -4.39 -10.33 -20.54
N VAL A 188 -4.31 -9.62 -19.43
CA VAL A 188 -3.67 -8.29 -19.30
C VAL A 188 -2.45 -8.44 -18.40
N VAL A 189 -1.33 -7.79 -18.75
CA VAL A 189 -0.08 -7.82 -17.99
C VAL A 189 0.58 -6.45 -17.99
N VAL A 190 0.80 -5.90 -16.80
CA VAL A 190 1.57 -4.67 -16.58
C VAL A 190 2.66 -4.95 -15.54
N SER A 191 3.90 -4.65 -15.90
CA SER A 191 5.09 -4.89 -15.08
C SER A 191 5.63 -3.58 -14.54
N PHE A 192 5.77 -3.49 -13.22
CA PHE A 192 6.24 -2.33 -12.48
C PHE A 192 7.65 -2.57 -11.98
N ASP A 193 8.60 -1.74 -12.40
CA ASP A 193 9.99 -1.73 -11.94
C ASP A 193 10.10 -0.98 -10.61
N LEU A 194 10.21 -1.75 -9.52
CA LEU A 194 10.25 -1.24 -8.15
C LEU A 194 11.60 -0.60 -7.78
N GLU A 195 12.63 -0.78 -8.60
CA GLU A 195 13.95 -0.17 -8.39
C GLU A 195 14.02 1.20 -9.09
N ASN A 196 13.53 1.27 -10.33
CA ASN A 196 13.60 2.48 -11.15
C ASN A 196 12.33 3.36 -11.05
N GLY A 197 11.24 2.84 -10.49
CA GLY A 197 9.98 3.57 -10.39
C GLY A 197 9.28 3.78 -11.74
N THR A 198 9.40 2.81 -12.65
CA THR A 198 8.82 2.84 -14.00
C THR A 198 7.92 1.62 -14.22
N PHE A 199 7.17 1.58 -15.33
CA PHE A 199 6.37 0.42 -15.68
C PHE A 199 6.25 0.22 -17.19
N ASN A 200 5.96 -1.03 -17.59
CA ASN A 200 5.71 -1.43 -18.96
C ASN A 200 4.37 -2.17 -19.06
N VAL A 201 3.60 -1.88 -20.11
CA VAL A 201 2.40 -2.65 -20.45
C VAL A 201 2.83 -3.76 -21.41
N ASN A 202 3.05 -4.95 -20.86
CA ASN A 202 3.56 -6.09 -21.62
C ASN A 202 2.48 -6.75 -22.48
N GLN A 203 1.23 -6.70 -22.01
CA GLN A 203 0.08 -7.22 -22.74
C GLN A 203 -1.18 -6.42 -22.41
N SER A 204 -1.79 -5.81 -23.42
CA SER A 204 -3.05 -5.09 -23.32
C SER A 204 -4.11 -5.71 -24.24
N THR A 205 -5.37 -5.58 -23.83
CA THR A 205 -6.56 -6.07 -24.53
C THR A 205 -7.69 -5.07 -24.29
N ALA A 206 -8.86 -5.25 -24.89
CA ALA A 206 -10.01 -4.38 -24.61
C ALA A 206 -10.41 -4.36 -23.12
N MET A 207 -10.10 -5.41 -22.36
CA MET A 207 -10.32 -5.47 -20.92
C MET A 207 -9.41 -4.50 -20.13
N TYR A 208 -8.28 -4.09 -20.67
CA TYR A 208 -7.43 -3.08 -20.05
C TYR A 208 -7.92 -1.67 -20.42
N ILE A 209 -8.25 -0.87 -19.42
CA ILE A 209 -8.55 0.55 -19.65
C ILE A 209 -7.23 1.24 -20.02
N ALA A 210 -7.18 1.83 -21.21
CA ALA A 210 -6.00 2.52 -21.73
C ALA A 210 -5.51 3.59 -20.74
N ASP A 211 -4.18 3.71 -20.62
CA ASP A 211 -3.50 4.66 -19.73
C ASP A 211 -3.90 4.60 -18.24
N SER A 212 -4.53 3.50 -17.81
CA SER A 212 -4.95 3.34 -16.41
C SER A 212 -3.85 2.87 -15.47
N ALA A 213 -2.73 2.36 -15.99
CA ALA A 213 -1.60 1.95 -15.18
C ALA A 213 -1.00 3.14 -14.42
N LYS A 214 -0.88 3.00 -13.10
CA LYS A 214 -0.27 4.02 -12.22
C LYS A 214 0.71 3.39 -11.26
N MET A 215 1.78 4.13 -10.97
CA MET A 215 2.79 3.79 -9.98
C MET A 215 3.05 5.02 -9.12
N GLU A 216 2.61 4.98 -7.87
CA GLU A 216 2.71 6.09 -6.93
C GLU A 216 3.75 5.75 -5.86
N ASN A 217 4.71 6.64 -5.63
CA ASN A 217 5.74 6.44 -4.60
C ASN A 217 5.17 6.77 -3.21
N TYR A 218 5.27 5.84 -2.27
CA TYR A 218 4.81 5.96 -0.88
C TYR A 218 5.97 6.06 0.14
N GLY A 219 7.20 6.27 -0.34
CA GLY A 219 8.40 6.36 0.48
C GLY A 219 8.93 4.99 0.92
N ASN A 220 10.14 4.97 1.49
CA ASN A 220 10.78 3.74 1.99
C ASN A 220 10.85 2.58 0.97
N GLY A 221 10.92 2.90 -0.32
CA GLY A 221 10.96 1.93 -1.43
C GLY A 221 9.61 1.28 -1.76
N TRP A 222 8.52 1.73 -1.16
CA TRP A 222 7.17 1.27 -1.47
C TRP A 222 6.54 2.06 -2.61
N TYR A 223 5.90 1.34 -3.52
CA TYR A 223 5.06 1.90 -4.55
C TYR A 223 3.66 1.31 -4.48
N ARG A 224 2.64 2.13 -4.71
CA ARG A 224 1.30 1.65 -5.05
C ARG A 224 1.22 1.47 -6.56
N CYS A 225 1.16 0.23 -7.00
CA CYS A 225 0.97 -0.14 -8.40
C CYS A 225 -0.51 -0.39 -8.64
N SER A 226 -1.09 0.16 -9.70
CA SER A 226 -2.50 -0.07 -10.03
C SER A 226 -2.78 -0.11 -11.53
N ILE A 227 -3.84 -0.83 -11.90
CA ILE A 227 -4.42 -0.90 -13.26
C ILE A 227 -5.94 -0.91 -13.17
N THR A 228 -6.65 -0.42 -14.18
CA THR A 228 -8.11 -0.49 -14.26
C THR A 228 -8.54 -1.45 -15.37
N LEU A 229 -9.54 -2.29 -15.06
CA LEU A 229 -10.03 -3.36 -15.92
C LEU A 229 -11.54 -3.23 -16.13
N ASP A 230 -11.99 -3.42 -17.37
CA ASP A 230 -13.40 -3.52 -17.74
C ASP A 230 -13.85 -4.99 -17.80
N PRO A 231 -14.60 -5.49 -16.81
CA PRO A 231 -15.05 -6.88 -16.77
C PRO A 231 -16.01 -7.25 -17.91
N SER A 232 -16.60 -6.29 -18.62
CA SER A 232 -17.49 -6.55 -19.75
C SER A 232 -16.75 -7.11 -20.97
N GLN A 233 -15.43 -6.91 -21.02
CA GLN A 233 -14.55 -7.36 -22.09
C GLN A 233 -13.84 -8.69 -21.77
N ALA A 234 -14.16 -9.32 -20.64
CA ALA A 234 -13.68 -10.66 -20.32
C ALA A 234 -14.37 -11.72 -21.19
N ASP A 235 -13.68 -12.82 -21.54
CA ASP A 235 -14.27 -13.94 -22.29
C ASP A 235 -15.52 -14.49 -21.57
N ASN A 236 -15.42 -14.60 -20.25
CA ASN A 236 -16.57 -14.77 -19.37
C ASN A 236 -16.98 -13.40 -18.84
N VAL A 237 -17.95 -12.77 -19.51
CA VAL A 237 -18.44 -11.43 -19.17
C VAL A 237 -18.73 -11.31 -17.66
N GLY A 238 -18.18 -10.26 -17.05
CA GLY A 238 -18.34 -9.98 -15.62
C GLY A 238 -17.29 -10.66 -14.72
N GLN A 239 -16.33 -11.40 -15.29
CA GLN A 239 -15.24 -12.03 -14.56
C GLN A 239 -13.99 -11.15 -14.54
N LEU A 240 -13.39 -10.96 -13.37
CA LEU A 240 -12.01 -10.52 -13.24
C LEU A 240 -11.28 -11.43 -12.27
N TYR A 241 -10.10 -11.88 -12.68
CA TYR A 241 -9.18 -12.61 -11.83
C TYR A 241 -7.87 -11.83 -11.69
N PRO A 242 -7.90 -10.68 -10.97
CA PRO A 242 -6.70 -9.92 -10.69
C PRO A 242 -5.72 -10.73 -9.84
N SER A 243 -4.44 -10.59 -10.16
CA SER A 243 -3.35 -11.22 -9.45
C SER A 243 -2.08 -10.39 -9.53
N VAL A 244 -1.21 -10.59 -8.54
CA VAL A 244 0.17 -10.12 -8.53
C VAL A 244 1.10 -11.31 -8.73
N SER A 245 2.09 -11.13 -9.60
CA SER A 245 3.23 -12.03 -9.81
C SER A 245 4.53 -11.23 -9.74
N VAL A 246 5.66 -11.89 -9.86
CA VAL A 246 6.99 -11.25 -9.89
C VAL A 246 7.62 -11.35 -11.28
N GLY A 247 8.61 -10.51 -11.56
CA GLY A 247 9.44 -10.57 -12.77
C GLY A 247 10.93 -10.32 -12.50
N ILE A 248 11.79 -10.70 -13.45
CA ILE A 248 13.25 -10.46 -13.40
C ILE A 248 13.63 -9.37 -14.41
N THR A 249 13.05 -9.42 -15.61
CA THR A 249 13.38 -8.57 -16.75
C THR A 249 12.34 -7.48 -17.01
N GLY A 250 11.15 -7.61 -16.42
CA GLY A 250 10.04 -6.70 -16.64
C GLY A 250 9.27 -6.97 -17.93
N ASN A 251 9.62 -8.00 -18.71
CA ASN A 251 8.97 -8.39 -19.96
C ASN A 251 8.18 -9.70 -19.85
N GLU A 252 8.13 -10.31 -18.66
CA GLU A 252 7.42 -11.56 -18.44
C GLU A 252 5.91 -11.41 -18.65
N ILE A 253 5.32 -12.37 -19.36
CA ILE A 253 3.87 -12.43 -19.61
C ILE A 253 3.26 -13.65 -18.93
N ASN A 254 3.82 -14.85 -19.15
CA ASN A 254 3.27 -16.12 -18.65
C ASN A 254 4.33 -17.14 -18.20
N SER A 255 5.60 -16.74 -18.21
CA SER A 255 6.73 -17.59 -17.86
C SER A 255 7.66 -16.85 -16.91
N PHE A 256 8.00 -17.49 -15.81
CA PHE A 256 8.93 -17.01 -14.82
C PHE A 256 9.66 -18.22 -14.22
N ASP A 257 10.97 -18.13 -14.04
CA ASP A 257 11.74 -19.18 -13.40
C ASP A 257 12.03 -18.76 -11.96
N GLY A 258 11.44 -19.48 -11.00
CA GLY A 258 11.59 -19.21 -9.58
C GLY A 258 12.75 -19.98 -8.97
N ASP A 259 13.40 -19.37 -7.99
CA ASP A 259 14.46 -20.01 -7.19
C ASP A 259 13.95 -20.57 -5.85
N GLY A 260 12.70 -20.29 -5.48
CA GLY A 260 12.10 -20.72 -4.20
C GLY A 260 12.49 -19.89 -2.98
N VAL A 261 13.23 -18.78 -3.16
CA VAL A 261 13.82 -17.99 -2.05
C VAL A 261 13.65 -16.49 -2.24
N SER A 262 13.93 -16.00 -3.45
CA SER A 262 13.85 -14.59 -3.82
C SER A 262 12.40 -14.16 -3.97
N GLY A 263 12.12 -12.89 -3.68
CA GLY A 263 10.76 -12.37 -3.75
C GLY A 263 10.67 -10.86 -3.86
N ILE A 264 9.43 -10.39 -3.81
CA ILE A 264 9.10 -8.98 -3.56
C ILE A 264 8.33 -8.87 -2.26
N TYR A 265 8.33 -7.69 -1.66
CA TYR A 265 7.46 -7.37 -0.54
C TYR A 265 6.15 -6.79 -1.06
N VAL A 266 5.04 -7.21 -0.47
CA VAL A 266 3.68 -6.77 -0.80
C VAL A 266 2.89 -6.36 0.43
N PHE A 267 2.04 -5.37 0.26
CA PHE A 267 1.05 -4.86 1.20
C PHE A 267 -0.19 -4.43 0.40
N GLY A 268 -1.35 -4.25 1.02
CA GLY A 268 -2.60 -4.11 0.26
C GLY A 268 -3.73 -3.45 1.01
#